data_AF-A0A534AJW6-F1
#
_entry.id   AF-A0A534AJW6-F1
#
_cell.length_a   1.000
_cell.length_b   1.000
_cell.length_c   1.000
_cell.angle_alpha   90.00
_cell.angle_beta   90.00
_cell.angle_gamma   90.00
#
_symmetry.space_group_name_H-M   'P 1'
#
loop_
_entity.id
_entity.type
_entity.pdbx_description
1 polymer ?
#
loop_
_entity_poly.entity_id
_entity_poly.type
_entity_poly.pdbx_seq_one_letter_code
_entity_poly.pdbx_strand_id
1 'polypeptide(L)'
;LSSYSARRLGLTTTGNAGGIHNLIVSSAQPALDAAGFLRRLDTGLLVTELMGQGVNGVTGDYSRGASGFWVERGAIVYPVHEITIAGNLRSMYRNIVALGDDRDVRGGIRTGSVLLSEMTIAGE
;
A
#
# COMPACT_ATOMS: atom_id res chain seq x y z
N LEU A 1 17.12 13.48 2.04
CA LEU A 1 17.53 14.76 1.42
C LEU A 1 18.91 14.63 0.80
N SER A 2 19.04 15.08 -0.45
CA SER A 2 20.34 15.33 -1.09
C SER A 2 20.96 16.63 -0.55
N SER A 3 22.23 16.90 -0.87
CA SER A 3 22.88 18.16 -0.50
C SER A 3 22.17 19.41 -1.04
N TYR A 4 21.63 19.35 -2.26
CA TYR A 4 20.90 20.48 -2.87
C TYR A 4 19.56 20.72 -2.17
N SER A 5 18.73 19.67 -2.00
CA SER A 5 17.43 19.79 -1.36
C SER A 5 17.55 20.23 0.11
N ALA A 6 18.56 19.73 0.82
CA ALA A 6 18.84 20.13 2.20
C ALA A 6 19.15 21.64 2.29
N ARG A 7 20.04 22.17 1.44
CA ARG A 7 20.35 23.61 1.38
C ARG A 7 19.12 24.46 1.07
N ARG A 8 18.29 24.05 0.11
CA ARG A 8 17.05 24.77 -0.24
C ARG A 8 16.06 24.89 0.91
N LEU A 9 16.08 23.94 1.84
CA LEU A 9 15.20 23.90 3.02
C LEU A 9 15.87 24.44 4.29
N GLY A 10 17.14 24.85 4.24
CA GLY A 10 17.90 25.23 5.44
C GLY A 10 18.17 24.06 6.39
N LEU A 11 18.19 22.83 5.87
CA LEU A 11 18.39 21.59 6.61
C LEU A 11 19.76 20.95 6.30
N THR A 12 20.09 19.89 7.02
CA THR A 12 21.28 19.04 6.76
C THR A 12 20.92 17.87 5.85
N THR A 13 21.88 17.44 5.03
CA THR A 13 21.71 16.24 4.19
C THR A 13 21.44 15.01 5.04
N THR A 14 20.62 14.09 4.51
CA THR A 14 20.39 12.77 5.14
C THR A 14 21.06 11.65 4.36
N GLY A 15 21.95 11.96 3.41
CA GLY A 15 22.64 10.97 2.58
C GLY A 15 21.74 10.22 1.58
N ASN A 16 20.54 10.74 1.28
CA ASN A 16 19.58 10.11 0.36
C ASN A 16 19.59 10.80 -1.02
N ALA A 17 20.77 11.08 -1.56
CA ALA A 17 20.91 11.54 -2.95
C ALA A 17 20.82 10.32 -3.87
N GLY A 18 19.87 10.30 -4.80
CA GLY A 18 19.56 9.11 -5.62
C GLY A 18 18.41 8.25 -5.09
N GLY A 19 17.80 8.62 -3.95
CA GLY A 19 16.61 7.98 -3.41
C GLY A 19 16.87 7.23 -2.11
N ILE A 20 16.02 6.23 -1.86
CA ILE A 20 16.08 5.34 -0.69
C ILE A 20 16.96 4.12 -0.98
N HIS A 21 17.47 3.51 0.09
CA HIS A 21 18.27 2.28 0.02
C HIS A 21 17.75 1.25 1.02
N ASN A 22 17.27 0.11 0.54
CA ASN A 22 16.78 -1.03 1.35
C ASN A 22 15.78 -0.64 2.44
N LEU A 23 14.71 0.06 2.07
CA LEU A 23 13.66 0.44 3.02
C LEU A 23 12.89 -0.80 3.48
N ILE A 24 12.74 -0.97 4.80
CA ILE A 24 11.99 -2.07 5.40
C ILE A 24 10.77 -1.51 6.10
N VAL A 25 9.59 -1.99 5.73
CA VAL A 25 8.34 -1.69 6.40
C VAL A 25 8.12 -2.71 7.52
N SER A 26 7.84 -2.22 8.72
CA SER A 26 7.57 -3.04 9.91
C SER A 26 6.53 -2.38 10.79
N SER A 27 5.90 -3.18 11.65
CA SER A 27 4.95 -2.74 12.67
C SER A 27 5.43 -3.22 14.04
N ALA A 28 5.02 -2.53 15.10
CA ALA A 28 5.18 -3.03 16.46
C ALA A 28 4.27 -4.25 16.74
N GLN A 29 3.17 -4.37 15.98
CA GLN A 29 2.32 -5.56 16.02
C GLN A 29 2.93 -6.67 15.15
N PRO A 30 2.77 -7.95 15.54
CA PRO A 30 3.16 -9.07 14.70
C PRO A 30 2.50 -9.00 13.32
N ALA A 31 3.27 -9.33 12.29
CA ALA A 31 2.72 -9.50 10.96
C ALA A 31 1.80 -10.74 10.92
N LEU A 32 0.80 -10.72 10.03
CA LEU A 32 -0.15 -11.82 9.86
C LEU A 32 0.34 -12.77 8.78
N ASP A 33 0.15 -14.07 9.01
CA ASP A 33 0.24 -15.06 7.94
C ASP A 33 -0.90 -14.85 6.93
N ALA A 34 -0.80 -15.46 5.74
CA ALA A 34 -1.80 -15.30 4.68
C ALA A 34 -3.24 -15.61 5.17
N ALA A 35 -3.41 -16.66 5.98
CA ALA A 35 -4.72 -17.04 6.51
C ALA A 35 -5.22 -16.02 7.55
N GLY A 36 -4.34 -15.52 8.42
CA GLY A 36 -4.65 -14.46 9.39
C GLY A 36 -4.99 -13.14 8.72
N PHE A 37 -4.32 -12.81 7.62
CA PHE A 37 -4.58 -11.62 6.84
C PHE A 37 -5.98 -11.66 6.21
N LEU A 38 -6.36 -12.76 5.56
CA LEU A 38 -7.70 -12.93 5.00
C LEU A 38 -8.78 -12.94 6.09
N ARG A 39 -8.56 -13.64 7.22
CA ARG A 39 -9.48 -13.58 8.37
C ARG A 39 -9.63 -12.17 8.93
N ARG A 40 -8.56 -11.37 8.91
CA ARG A 40 -8.58 -9.98 9.40
C ARG A 40 -9.27 -9.04 8.41
N LEU A 41 -9.14 -9.29 7.11
CA LEU A 41 -9.88 -8.60 6.06
C LEU A 41 -11.39 -8.91 6.16
N ASP A 42 -11.75 -10.13 6.52
CA ASP A 42 -13.13 -10.65 6.57
C ASP A 42 -13.84 -10.54 5.21
N THR A 43 -14.44 -9.39 4.91
CA THR A 43 -15.15 -9.15 3.65
C THR A 43 -14.60 -7.90 2.99
N GLY A 44 -14.10 -8.03 1.76
CA GLY A 44 -13.53 -6.92 1.02
C GLY A 44 -12.68 -7.34 -0.17
N LEU A 45 -11.81 -6.42 -0.61
CA LEU A 45 -11.02 -6.57 -1.84
C LEU A 45 -9.56 -6.88 -1.53
N LEU A 46 -9.06 -8.00 -2.05
CA LEU A 46 -7.64 -8.31 -2.15
C LEU A 46 -7.10 -7.87 -3.51
N VAL A 47 -6.30 -6.81 -3.55
CA VAL A 47 -5.70 -6.30 -4.79
C VAL A 47 -4.36 -6.97 -5.05
N THR A 48 -4.16 -7.50 -6.26
CA THR A 48 -2.90 -8.12 -6.69
C THR A 48 -2.20 -7.38 -7.82
N GLU A 49 -2.93 -6.53 -8.55
CA GLU A 49 -2.37 -5.72 -9.63
C GLU A 49 -3.07 -4.36 -9.71
N LEU A 50 -2.31 -3.34 -10.13
CA LEU A 50 -2.76 -1.96 -10.26
C LEU A 50 -2.33 -1.37 -11.60
N MET A 51 -3.24 -0.65 -12.24
CA MET A 51 -3.07 -0.10 -13.60
C MET A 51 -3.23 1.42 -13.60
N GLY A 52 -2.59 2.07 -14.58
CA GLY A 52 -2.71 3.51 -14.81
C GLY A 52 -1.89 4.41 -13.88
N GLN A 53 -1.74 5.67 -14.30
CA GLN A 53 -1.15 6.76 -13.52
C GLN A 53 -2.29 7.54 -12.88
N GLY A 54 -2.42 7.47 -11.55
CA GLY A 54 -3.49 8.17 -10.85
C GLY A 54 -3.13 8.46 -9.41
N VAL A 55 -1.89 8.90 -9.21
CA VAL A 55 -1.39 9.33 -7.91
C VAL A 55 -0.92 10.77 -8.04
N ASN A 56 -1.56 11.68 -7.30
CA ASN A 56 -1.18 13.08 -7.26
C ASN A 56 -0.26 13.34 -6.05
N GLY A 57 1.03 13.61 -6.32
CA GLY A 57 2.02 13.86 -5.26
C GLY A 57 1.84 15.20 -4.51
N VAL A 58 1.02 16.13 -5.01
CA VAL A 58 0.77 17.43 -4.38
C VAL A 58 -0.40 17.34 -3.40
N THR A 59 -1.53 16.75 -3.82
CA THR A 59 -2.76 16.66 -3.02
C THR A 59 -2.87 15.35 -2.24
N GLY A 60 -2.17 14.32 -2.70
CA GLY A 60 -2.29 12.96 -2.18
C GLY A 60 -3.46 12.17 -2.78
N ASP A 61 -4.20 12.72 -3.74
CA ASP A 61 -5.32 12.00 -4.36
C ASP A 61 -4.83 10.75 -5.09
N TYR A 62 -5.54 9.65 -4.86
CA TYR A 62 -5.21 8.33 -5.37
C TYR A 62 -6.44 7.74 -6.06
N SER A 63 -6.29 7.32 -7.30
CA SER A 63 -7.31 6.62 -8.07
C SER A 63 -6.64 5.76 -9.13
N ARG A 64 -6.75 4.43 -9.04
CA ARG A 64 -6.11 3.50 -9.99
C ARG A 64 -7.03 2.35 -10.32
N GLY A 65 -6.93 1.86 -11.56
CA GLY A 65 -7.53 0.59 -11.94
C GLY A 65 -6.90 -0.54 -11.13
N ALA A 66 -7.69 -1.53 -10.74
CA ALA A 66 -7.27 -2.63 -9.90
C ALA A 66 -7.85 -3.97 -10.38
N SER A 67 -7.11 -5.05 -10.13
CA SER A 67 -7.58 -6.42 -10.29
C SER A 67 -7.07 -7.27 -9.12
N GLY A 68 -7.77 -8.37 -8.85
CA GLY A 68 -7.46 -9.25 -7.73
C GLY A 68 -8.62 -10.16 -7.39
N PHE A 69 -8.99 -10.23 -6.12
CA PHE A 69 -9.98 -11.18 -5.62
C PHE A 69 -10.94 -10.53 -4.62
N TRP A 70 -12.21 -10.89 -4.73
CA TRP A 70 -13.19 -10.61 -3.68
C TRP A 70 -13.07 -11.65 -2.57
N VAL A 71 -13.11 -11.19 -1.33
CA VAL A 71 -13.02 -12.00 -0.12
C VAL A 71 -14.32 -11.85 0.66
N GLU A 72 -14.89 -12.96 1.13
CA GLU A 72 -16.03 -12.98 2.04
C GLU A 72 -15.77 -13.94 3.18
N ARG A 73 -16.04 -13.51 4.42
CA ARG A 73 -15.84 -14.32 5.63
C ARG A 73 -14.43 -14.93 5.72
N GLY A 74 -13.43 -14.18 5.25
CA GLY A 74 -12.03 -14.56 5.23
C GLY A 74 -11.64 -15.59 4.18
N ALA A 75 -12.48 -15.84 3.17
CA ALA A 75 -12.19 -16.73 2.06
C ALA A 75 -12.30 -15.99 0.72
N ILE A 76 -11.35 -16.23 -0.18
CA ILE A 76 -11.44 -15.75 -1.58
C ILE A 76 -12.61 -16.45 -2.25
N VAL A 77 -13.50 -15.66 -2.88
CA VAL A 77 -14.72 -16.18 -3.51
C VAL A 77 -14.62 -16.19 -5.04
N TYR A 78 -14.18 -15.08 -5.63
CA TYR A 78 -14.02 -14.96 -7.09
C TYR A 78 -12.98 -13.90 -7.47
N PRO A 79 -12.36 -14.00 -8.66
CA PRO A 79 -11.50 -12.95 -9.19
C PRO A 79 -12.31 -11.73 -9.61
N VAL A 80 -11.74 -10.54 -9.45
CA VAL A 80 -12.31 -9.26 -9.87
C VAL A 80 -11.35 -8.50 -10.77
N HIS A 81 -11.90 -7.78 -11.74
CA HIS A 81 -11.18 -6.98 -12.73
C HIS A 81 -12.06 -5.79 -13.16
N GLU A 82 -11.49 -4.86 -13.92
CA GLU A 82 -12.20 -3.66 -14.43
C GLU A 82 -12.81 -2.76 -13.34
N ILE A 83 -12.26 -2.83 -12.13
CA ILE A 83 -12.63 -1.95 -11.01
C ILE A 83 -11.60 -0.84 -10.81
N THR A 84 -12.01 0.23 -10.15
CA THR A 84 -11.14 1.33 -9.71
C THR A 84 -11.17 1.42 -8.20
N ILE A 85 -10.01 1.58 -7.56
CA ILE A 85 -9.91 1.94 -6.15
C ILE A 85 -9.50 3.40 -6.01
N ALA A 86 -10.14 4.13 -5.09
CA ALA A 86 -9.89 5.55 -4.88
C ALA A 86 -9.81 5.93 -3.40
N GLY A 87 -9.08 7.02 -3.12
CA GLY A 87 -8.90 7.58 -1.78
C GLY A 87 -7.89 8.72 -1.76
N ASN A 88 -7.38 9.06 -0.58
CA ASN A 88 -6.27 10.00 -0.41
C ASN A 88 -5.15 9.34 0.39
N LEU A 89 -3.90 9.44 -0.08
CA LEU A 89 -2.72 8.82 0.52
C LEU A 89 -2.57 9.12 2.01
N ARG A 90 -2.91 10.35 2.44
CA ARG A 90 -2.83 10.72 3.86
C ARG A 90 -3.77 9.89 4.73
N SER A 91 -5.00 9.65 4.25
CA SER A 91 -5.98 8.83 4.95
C SER A 91 -5.60 7.35 4.85
N MET A 92 -5.17 6.88 3.68
CA MET A 92 -4.72 5.51 3.47
C MET A 92 -3.60 5.14 4.45
N TYR A 93 -2.54 5.95 4.58
CA TYR A 93 -1.45 5.65 5.51
C TYR A 93 -1.88 5.62 6.97
N ARG A 94 -2.84 6.47 7.37
CA ARG A 94 -3.40 6.47 8.73
C ARG A 94 -4.29 5.26 9.03
N ASN A 95 -4.87 4.71 7.99
CA ASN A 95 -5.84 3.62 8.05
C ASN A 95 -5.21 2.25 7.74
N ILE A 96 -3.87 2.14 7.78
CA ILE A 96 -3.19 0.83 7.76
C ILE A 96 -3.47 0.14 9.10
N VAL A 97 -4.10 -1.03 9.04
CA VAL A 97 -4.52 -1.78 10.25
C VAL A 97 -3.70 -3.04 10.49
N ALA A 98 -3.05 -3.59 9.47
CA ALA A 98 -2.18 -4.76 9.60
C ALA A 98 -1.18 -4.86 8.44
N LEU A 99 -0.12 -5.64 8.68
CA LEU A 99 0.84 -6.06 7.66
C LEU A 99 0.87 -7.59 7.58
N GLY A 100 1.10 -8.13 6.39
CA GLY A 100 1.38 -9.55 6.16
C GLY A 100 2.86 -9.88 6.38
N ASP A 101 3.15 -11.14 6.67
CA ASP A 101 4.51 -11.69 6.82
C ASP A 101 5.16 -12.09 5.47
N ASP A 102 4.38 -12.02 4.40
CA ASP A 102 4.67 -12.31 2.99
C ASP A 102 5.55 -11.23 2.33
N ARG A 103 6.69 -10.91 2.95
CA ARG A 103 7.58 -9.83 2.49
C ARG A 103 8.12 -10.05 1.08
N ASP A 104 7.91 -9.08 0.19
CA ASP A 104 8.61 -9.02 -1.08
C ASP A 104 10.06 -8.57 -0.88
N VAL A 105 11.01 -9.45 -1.20
CA VAL A 105 12.46 -9.20 -1.06
C VAL A 105 13.17 -8.88 -2.38
N ARG A 106 12.44 -8.81 -3.49
CA ARG A 106 13.00 -8.65 -4.84
C ARG A 106 13.37 -7.19 -5.17
N GLY A 107 12.90 -6.22 -4.38
CA GLY A 107 13.08 -4.79 -4.62
C GLY A 107 13.77 -4.02 -3.49
N GLY A 108 13.92 -2.70 -3.71
CA GLY A 108 14.51 -1.76 -2.74
C GLY A 108 13.59 -1.37 -1.58
N ILE A 109 12.29 -1.68 -1.68
CA ILE A 109 11.30 -1.57 -0.60
C ILE A 109 10.85 -2.99 -0.25
N ARG A 110 10.94 -3.33 1.03
CA ARG A 110 10.55 -4.64 1.56
C ARG A 110 9.35 -4.49 2.47
N THR A 111 8.21 -4.96 2.01
CA THR A 111 6.95 -4.97 2.74
C THR A 111 6.20 -6.26 2.42
N GLY A 112 5.40 -6.74 3.37
CA GLY A 112 4.37 -7.73 3.07
C GLY A 112 3.10 -7.06 2.58
N SER A 113 2.03 -7.84 2.49
CA SER A 113 0.67 -7.36 2.24
C SER A 113 0.30 -6.24 3.23
N VAL A 114 -0.47 -5.25 2.77
CA VAL A 114 -0.87 -4.09 3.58
C VAL A 114 -2.39 -4.05 3.64
N LEU A 115 -2.94 -4.12 4.86
CA LEU A 115 -4.39 -4.04 5.05
C LEU A 115 -4.78 -2.60 5.38
N LEU A 116 -5.65 -2.03 4.54
CA LEU A 116 -6.31 -0.75 4.78
C LEU A 116 -7.71 -1.01 5.34
N SER A 117 -8.17 -0.20 6.29
CA SER A 117 -9.52 -0.35 6.85
C SER A 117 -10.63 -0.08 5.83
N GLU A 118 -10.40 0.84 4.90
CA GLU A 118 -11.39 1.24 3.91
C GLU A 118 -10.73 1.91 2.69
N MET A 119 -11.38 1.76 1.54
CA MET A 119 -11.16 2.51 0.29
C MET A 119 -12.47 2.57 -0.49
N THR A 120 -12.62 3.55 -1.37
CA THR A 120 -13.74 3.57 -2.32
C THR A 120 -13.43 2.62 -3.47
N ILE A 121 -14.37 1.74 -3.80
CA ILE A 121 -14.29 0.84 -4.97
C ILE A 121 -15.39 1.26 -5.94
N ALA A 122 -15.05 1.46 -7.20
CA ALA A 122 -15.97 1.76 -8.29
C ALA A 122 -15.90 0.66 -9.36
N GLY A 123 -17.05 0.15 -9.78
CA GLY A 123 -17.23 -0.94 -10.74
C GLY A 123 -18.68 -1.45 -10.69
N GLU A 124 -19.08 -2.28 -11.65
CA GLU A 124 -20.37 -3.00 -11.65
C GLU A 124 -20.22 -4.43 -11.12
#